data_AF-A0A1Q9URX0-F1
#
_entry.id   AF-A0A1Q9URX0-F1
#
_cell.length_a   1.000
_cell.length_b   1.000
_cell.length_c   1.000
_cell.angle_alpha   90.00
_cell.angle_beta   90.00
_cell.angle_gamma   90.00
#
_symmetry.space_group_name_H-M   'P 1'
#
loop_
_entity.id
_entity.type
_entity.pdbx_description
1 polymer ?
#
loop_
_entity_poly.entity_id
_entity_poly.type
_entity_poly.pdbx_seq_one_letter_code
_entity_poly.pdbx_strand_id
1 'polypeptide(L)' 'MEDLLRRLGPRVLGVLVRRGADFALAEDAVQEALIEAVDRWPEGMPSDPQAWRVTVAWRR' A
#
# COMPACT_ATOMS: atom_id res chain seq x y z
N MET A 1 -0.16 14.88 -0.59
CA MET A 1 0.48 13.56 -0.36
C MET A 1 -0.26 12.76 0.71
N GLU A 2 -0.39 13.30 1.92
CA GLU A 2 -1.01 12.59 3.05
C GLU A 2 -2.45 12.11 2.78
N ASP A 3 -3.31 12.95 2.21
CA ASP A 3 -4.71 12.57 1.87
C ASP A 3 -4.76 11.41 0.85
N LEU A 4 -3.87 11.40 -0.13
CA LEU A 4 -3.74 10.29 -1.08
C LEU A 4 -3.35 8.99 -0.36
N LEU A 5 -2.32 9.04 0.49
CA LEU A 5 -1.86 7.88 1.27
C LEU A 5 -2.98 7.30 2.16
N ARG A 6 -3.74 8.19 2.82
CA ARG A 6 -4.89 7.83 3.67
C ARG A 6 -5.99 7.13 2.88
N ARG A 7 -6.32 7.62 1.67
CA ARG A 7 -7.35 7.02 0.79
C ARG A 7 -6.92 5.68 0.19
N LEU A 8 -5.63 5.51 -0.07
CA LEU A 8 -5.10 4.28 -0.66
C LEU A 8 -5.04 3.10 0.32
N GLY A 9 -4.84 3.35 1.62
CA GLY A 9 -4.71 2.29 2.64
C GLY A 9 -5.84 1.26 2.62
N PRO A 10 -7.11 1.67 2.85
CA PRO A 10 -8.24 0.74 2.82
C PRO A 10 -8.46 0.06 1.47
N ARG A 11 -8.08 0.71 0.36
CA ARG A 11 -8.19 0.13 -0.98
C ARG A 11 -7.19 -1.00 -1.20
N VAL A 12 -5.93 -0.79 -0.81
CA VAL A 12 -4.88 -1.81 -0.89
C VAL A 12 -5.22 -2.97 0.03
N LEU A 13 -5.62 -2.70 1.29
CA LEU A 13 -6.05 -3.74 2.24
C LEU A 13 -7.17 -4.60 1.67
N GLY A 14 -8.22 -3.98 1.11
CA GLY A 14 -9.31 -4.70 0.48
C GLY A 14 -8.88 -5.54 -0.72
N VAL A 15 -7.88 -5.10 -1.50
CA VAL A 15 -7.33 -5.90 -2.60
C VAL A 15 -6.60 -7.13 -2.08
N LEU A 16 -5.78 -7.00 -1.03
CA LEU A 16 -5.03 -8.12 -0.45
C LEU A 16 -5.97 -9.18 0.15
N VAL A 17 -6.94 -8.74 0.96
CA VAL A 17 -7.91 -9.65 1.59
C VAL A 17 -8.76 -10.37 0.55
N ARG A 18 -9.22 -9.69 -0.51
CA ARG A 18 -9.94 -10.33 -1.63
C ARG A 18 -9.09 -11.34 -2.41
N ARG A 19 -7.76 -11.23 -2.34
CA ARG A 19 -6.81 -12.17 -2.94
C ARG A 19 -6.41 -13.31 -1.99
N GLY A 20 -7.03 -13.39 -0.82
CA GLY A 20 -6.84 -14.49 0.13
C GLY A 20 -5.72 -14.26 1.15
N ALA A 21 -5.18 -13.04 1.27
CA ALA A 21 -4.31 -12.71 2.39
C ALA A 21 -5.11 -12.71 3.69
N ASP A 22 -4.51 -13.24 4.76
CA ASP A 22 -5.04 -13.06 6.12
C ASP A 22 -5.14 -11.56 6.44
N PHE A 23 -6.18 -11.17 7.17
CA PHE A 23 -6.45 -9.76 7.43
C PHE A 23 -5.32 -9.08 8.21
N ALA A 24 -4.80 -9.73 9.25
CA ALA A 24 -3.75 -9.14 10.08
C ALA A 24 -2.45 -9.01 9.28
N LEU A 25 -2.08 -10.06 8.54
CA LEU A 25 -0.91 -10.01 7.65
C LEU A 25 -1.07 -8.94 6.55
N ALA A 26 -2.27 -8.78 6.01
CA ALA A 26 -2.55 -7.76 5.00
C ALA A 26 -2.49 -6.34 5.58
N GLU A 27 -2.93 -6.14 6.83
CA GLU A 27 -2.83 -4.85 7.52
C GLU A 27 -1.37 -4.46 7.74
N ASP A 28 -0.56 -5.40 8.26
CA ASP A 28 0.87 -5.20 8.47
C ASP A 28 1.58 -4.86 7.15
N ALA A 29 1.34 -5.63 6.09
CA ALA A 29 1.91 -5.37 4.77
C ALA A 29 1.50 -4.01 4.19
N VAL A 30 0.27 -3.54 4.43
CA VAL A 30 -0.21 -2.22 4.01
C VAL A 30 0.48 -1.09 4.77
N GLN A 31 0.78 -1.28 6.06
CA GLN A 31 1.53 -0.33 6.87
C GLN A 31 2.99 -0.25 6.40
N GLU A 32 3.63 -1.37 6.11
CA GLU A 32 4.99 -1.37 5.57
C GLU A 32 5.06 -0.69 4.19
N ALA A 33 4.09 -0.95 3.30
CA ALA A 33 3.99 -0.27 2.02
C ALA A 33 3.67 1.23 2.14
N LEU A 34 3.04 1.66 3.24
CA LEU A 34 2.83 3.08 3.55
C LEU A 34 4.15 3.74 3.94
N ILE A 35 4.95 3.11 4.79
CA ILE A 35 6.27 3.61 5.20
C ILE A 35 7.16 3.78 3.97
N GLU A 36 7.23 2.76 3.10
CA GLU A 36 8.04 2.85 1.87
C GLU A 36 7.54 3.95 0.92
N ALA A 37 6.23 4.21 0.87
CA ALA A 37 5.69 5.32 0.08
C ALA A 37 6.11 6.69 0.62
N VAL A 38 6.10 6.88 1.94
CA VAL A 38 6.53 8.12 2.59
C VAL A 38 8.01 8.38 2.32
N ASP A 39 8.83 7.34 2.34
CA ASP A 39 10.28 7.45 2.09
C ASP A 39 10.59 7.74 0.62
N ARG A 40 9.92 7.06 -0.32
CA ARG A 40 10.30 7.09 -1.75
C ARG A 40 9.60 8.13 -2.59
N TRP A 41 8.35 8.46 -2.29
CA TRP A 41 7.58 9.37 -3.16
C TRP A 41 8.05 10.83 -3.18
N PRO A 42 8.75 11.37 -2.16
CA PRO A 42 9.40 12.68 -2.27
C PRO A 42 10.39 12.76 -3.43
N GLU A 43 11.02 11.65 -3.82
CA GLU A 43 11.93 11.56 -4.97
C GLU A 43 11.21 11.35 -6.30
N GLY A 44 9.94 10.93 -6.24
CA GLY A 44 9.11 10.69 -7.42
C GLY A 44 7.96 9.74 -7.11
N MET A 45 6.73 10.23 -7.21
CA MET A 45 5.55 9.39 -7.07
C MET A 45 5.36 8.52 -8.34
N PRO A 46 5.07 7.21 -8.21
CA PRO A 46 4.77 6.36 -9.34
C PRO A 46 3.53 6.84 -10.10
N SER A 47 3.44 6.50 -11.39
CA SER A 47 2.30 6.86 -12.26
C SER A 47 0.97 6.26 -11.79
N ASP A 48 1.00 5.08 -11.18
CA ASP A 48 -0.11 4.47 -10.45
C ASP A 48 0.30 4.15 -9.00
N PRO A 49 0.03 5.06 -8.04
CA PRO A 49 0.32 4.86 -6.63
C PRO A 49 -0.41 3.69 -5.99
N GLN A 50 -1.61 3.35 -6.47
CA GLN A 50 -2.39 2.24 -5.92
C GLN A 50 -1.79 0.90 -6.34
N ALA A 51 -1.52 0.72 -7.64
CA ALA A 51 -0.91 -0.50 -8.17
C ALA A 51 0.50 -0.72 -7.60
N TRP A 52 1.27 0.36 -7.43
CA TRP A 52 2.58 0.30 -6.79
C TRP A 52 2.47 -0.19 -5.33
N ARG A 53 1.58 0.40 -4.50
CA ARG A 53 1.43 -0.03 -3.10
C ARG A 53 0.92 -1.47 -2.97
N VAL A 54 0.04 -1.92 -3.85
CA VAL A 54 -0.38 -3.33 -3.91
C VAL A 54 0.81 -4.23 -4.20
N THR A 55 1.69 -3.83 -5.12
CA THR A 55 2.89 -4.61 -5.48
C THR A 55 3.88 -4.67 -4.33
N VAL A 56 4.11 -3.55 -3.64
CA VAL A 56 5.00 -3.49 -2.47
C VAL A 56 4.46 -4.33 -1.33
N ALA A 57 3.18 -4.17 -0.98
CA ALA A 57 2.56 -4.93 0.09
C ALA A 57 2.53 -6.44 -0.20
N TRP A 58 2.35 -6.85 -1.46
CA TRP A 58 2.36 -8.27 -1.85
C TRP A 58 3.75 -8.94 -1.75
N ARG A 59 4.83 -8.15 -1.67
CA ARG A 59 6.21 -8.66 -1.57
C ARG A 59 6.68 -8.80 -0.12
N ARG A 60 5.84 -8.48 0.85
CA ARG A 60 6.05 -8.73 2.28
C ARG A 60 5.39 -10.04 2.65
#